data_AF-A0A1B6LGY6-F1
#
_entry.id   AF-A0A1B6LGY6-F1
#
_cell.length_a   1.000
_cell.length_b   1.000
_cell.length_c   1.000
_cell.angle_alpha   90.00
_cell.angle_beta   90.00
_cell.angle_gamma   90.00
#
_symmetry.space_group_name_H-M   'P 1'
#
loop_
_entity.id
_entity.type
_entity.pdbx_description
1 polymer ?
#
loop_
_entity_poly.entity_id
_entity_poly.type
_entity_poly.pdbx_seq_one_letter_code
_entity_poly.pdbx_strand_id
1 'polypeptide(L)'
;LLSWLAVQVKPRYHFVGLEGVFYERPPYRNLDTGCDSGSHLTRFMSLGTVGGDARWLYAASLTPVDIMSAQELRQQTTDQTELPYTGRALGASIGGTSDGGAGHQYFYDMTPAKQSRDGNGPREKRARMEFDQGSCWFCLASPQVEKHLVISIGQEVYLALAKGGLVDGHVLILP
;
A
#
# COMPACT_ATOMS: atom_id res chain seq x y z
N LEU A 1 -4.34 4.70 5.60
CA LEU A 1 -3.50 3.64 5.00
C LEU A 1 -2.35 4.25 4.19
N LEU A 2 -2.61 5.08 3.18
CA LEU A 2 -1.57 5.76 2.39
C LEU A 2 -0.65 6.67 3.21
N SER A 3 -1.21 7.44 4.15
CA SER A 3 -0.44 8.29 5.06
C SER A 3 0.55 7.47 5.92
N TRP A 4 0.14 6.30 6.39
CA TRP A 4 1.02 5.39 7.13
C TRP A 4 2.14 4.85 6.24
N LEU A 5 1.82 4.40 5.02
CA LEU A 5 2.81 3.86 4.09
C LEU A 5 3.85 4.93 3.72
N ALA A 6 3.42 6.17 3.50
CA ALA A 6 4.32 7.28 3.20
C ALA A 6 5.29 7.56 4.37
N VAL A 7 4.85 7.42 5.62
CA VAL A 7 5.71 7.58 6.80
C VAL A 7 6.74 6.45 6.92
N GLN A 8 6.35 5.21 6.61
CA GLN A 8 7.25 4.05 6.74
C GLN A 8 8.24 3.94 5.58
N VAL A 9 7.78 4.11 4.34
CA VAL A 9 8.60 3.94 3.13
C VAL A 9 9.41 5.20 2.82
N LYS A 10 8.97 6.36 3.31
CA LYS A 10 9.63 7.67 3.11
C LYS A 10 9.95 7.89 1.62
N PRO A 11 8.96 7.95 0.73
CA PRO A 11 9.23 8.10 -0.70
C PRO A 11 9.88 9.46 -1.00
N ARG A 12 10.82 9.55 -1.94
CA ARG A 12 11.36 10.86 -2.37
C ARG A 12 10.36 11.69 -3.18
N TYR A 13 9.51 11.02 -3.94
CA TYR A 13 8.50 11.63 -4.79
C TYR A 13 7.17 10.93 -4.60
N HIS A 14 6.10 11.72 -4.48
CA HIS A 14 4.73 11.24 -4.39
C HIS A 14 3.92 11.92 -5.49
N PHE A 15 3.54 11.15 -6.52
CA PHE A 15 2.72 11.63 -7.63
C PHE A 15 1.28 11.13 -7.48
N VAL A 16 0.31 12.01 -7.71
CA VAL A 16 -1.12 11.69 -7.66
C VAL A 16 -1.83 12.26 -8.87
N GLY A 17 -2.76 11.52 -9.49
CA GLY A 17 -3.54 12.02 -10.63
C GLY A 17 -5.05 11.81 -10.48
N LEU A 18 -5.52 11.25 -9.36
CA LEU A 18 -6.90 10.77 -9.23
C LEU A 18 -7.93 11.90 -9.13
N GLU A 19 -7.60 12.98 -8.42
CA GLU A 19 -8.53 14.09 -8.19
C GLU A 19 -8.64 15.05 -9.38
N GLY A 20 -7.80 14.89 -10.42
CA GLY A 20 -7.82 15.75 -11.61
C GLY A 20 -7.44 17.22 -11.34
N VAL A 21 -6.81 17.51 -10.19
CA VAL A 21 -6.38 18.85 -9.77
C VAL A 21 -4.86 18.91 -9.70
N PHE A 22 -4.28 19.95 -10.30
CA PHE A 22 -2.85 20.24 -10.14
C PHE A 22 -2.58 20.92 -8.80
N TYR A 23 -1.70 20.34 -8.00
CA TYR A 23 -1.23 20.91 -6.75
C TYR A 23 0.20 20.46 -6.47
N GLU A 24 1.07 21.44 -6.21
CA GLU A 24 2.45 21.21 -5.83
C GLU A 24 2.67 21.78 -4.43
N ARG A 25 3.09 20.92 -3.51
CA ARG A 25 3.36 21.30 -2.12
C ARG A 25 4.86 21.53 -1.95
N PRO A 26 5.27 22.49 -1.10
CA PRO A 26 6.65 22.54 -0.65
C PRO A 26 7.10 21.18 -0.06
N PRO A 27 8.37 20.77 -0.25
CA PRO A 27 8.85 19.48 0.23
C PRO A 27 8.66 19.33 1.74
N TYR A 28 8.40 18.11 2.23
CA TYR A 28 8.41 17.85 3.67
C TYR A 28 9.58 16.98 4.09
N ARG A 29 10.01 17.18 5.33
CA ARG A 29 11.02 16.37 5.99
C ARG A 29 10.43 15.06 6.52
N ASN A 30 11.11 13.94 6.25
CA ASN A 30 10.76 12.65 6.83
C ASN A 30 11.37 12.48 8.23
N LEU A 31 10.77 11.59 9.03
CA LEU A 31 11.29 11.27 10.35
C LEU A 31 12.61 10.51 10.24
N ASP A 32 13.56 10.90 11.08
CA ASP A 32 14.82 10.18 11.25
C ASP A 32 14.62 9.09 12.30
N THR A 33 14.53 7.84 11.85
CA THR A 33 14.29 6.69 12.74
C THR A 33 15.61 6.05 13.18
N GLY A 34 16.76 6.63 12.82
CA GLY A 34 18.10 6.15 13.20
C GLY A 34 18.56 4.85 12.52
N CYS A 35 17.63 4.09 11.92
CA CYS A 35 17.90 2.87 11.16
C CYS A 35 18.06 3.09 9.64
N ASP A 36 17.65 4.25 9.13
CA ASP A 36 17.61 4.52 7.69
C ASP A 36 18.73 5.47 7.26
N SER A 37 19.09 5.40 5.97
CA SER A 37 20.07 6.24 5.28
C SER A 37 19.64 7.72 5.20
N GLY A 38 19.52 8.40 6.34
CA GLY A 38 19.27 9.83 6.48
C GLY A 38 17.82 10.27 6.21
N SER A 39 17.42 11.34 6.90
CA SER A 39 16.15 12.06 6.67
C SER A 39 16.23 12.83 5.33
N HIS A 40 15.91 12.20 4.21
CA HIS A 40 15.68 12.90 2.94
C HIS A 40 14.30 13.55 2.88
N LEU A 41 14.13 14.50 1.96
CA LEU A 41 12.87 15.21 1.73
C LEU A 41 11.95 14.42 0.79
N THR A 42 10.64 14.56 1.00
CA THR A 42 9.62 14.08 0.06
C THR A 42 8.99 15.25 -0.69
N ARG A 43 8.92 15.15 -2.02
CA ARG A 43 8.23 16.07 -2.91
C ARG A 43 6.88 15.49 -3.31
N PHE A 44 5.82 16.27 -3.12
CA PHE A 44 4.46 15.88 -3.51
C PHE A 44 4.00 16.72 -4.70
N MET A 45 3.44 16.04 -5.70
CA MET A 45 2.84 16.69 -6.86
C MET A 45 1.58 15.93 -7.28
N SER A 46 0.47 16.64 -7.42
CA SER A 46 -0.71 16.12 -8.09
C SER A 46 -0.86 16.72 -9.48
N LEU A 47 -1.35 15.92 -10.43
CA LEU A 47 -1.57 16.29 -11.82
C LEU A 47 -3.05 16.55 -12.09
N GLY A 48 -3.30 17.49 -13.00
CA GLY A 48 -4.63 17.78 -13.52
C GLY A 48 -5.15 16.69 -14.47
N THR A 49 -6.45 16.76 -14.77
CA THR A 49 -7.07 15.92 -15.81
C THR A 49 -6.43 16.15 -17.17
N VAL A 50 -6.17 15.07 -17.91
CA VAL A 50 -5.59 15.11 -19.26
C VAL A 50 -6.45 15.97 -20.18
N GLY A 51 -5.82 16.96 -20.84
CA GLY A 51 -6.51 17.88 -21.73
C GLY A 51 -7.33 18.97 -21.02
N GLY A 52 -7.27 19.06 -19.69
CA GLY A 52 -7.83 20.17 -18.94
C GLY A 52 -6.90 21.38 -18.89
N ASP A 53 -7.38 22.46 -18.27
CA ASP A 53 -6.65 23.74 -18.15
C ASP A 53 -5.51 23.70 -17.12
N ALA A 54 -5.56 22.75 -16.19
CA ALA A 54 -4.51 22.54 -15.18
C ALA A 54 -3.32 21.77 -15.75
N ARG A 55 -2.15 21.88 -15.10
CA ARG A 55 -0.95 21.13 -15.52
C ARG A 55 -1.18 19.62 -15.34
N TRP A 56 -1.37 18.93 -16.46
CA TRP A 56 -1.67 17.49 -16.54
C TRP A 56 -0.49 16.63 -17.01
N LEU A 57 0.62 17.25 -17.41
CA LEU A 57 1.85 16.57 -17.81
C LEU A 57 3.05 17.10 -17.01
N TYR A 58 3.90 16.19 -16.53
CA TYR A 58 5.13 16.53 -15.83
C TYR A 58 6.27 15.60 -16.27
N ALA A 59 7.39 16.19 -16.70
CA ALA A 59 8.61 15.46 -17.03
C ALA A 59 9.59 15.57 -15.85
N ALA A 60 10.05 14.42 -15.35
CA ALA A 60 10.96 14.35 -14.21
C ALA A 60 12.22 13.57 -14.59
N SER A 61 13.39 14.04 -14.13
CA SER A 61 14.63 13.26 -14.14
C SER A 61 14.88 12.77 -12.72
N LEU A 62 14.65 11.49 -12.47
CA LEU A 62 14.71 10.89 -11.14
C LEU A 62 15.94 10.00 -11.03
N THR A 63 16.82 10.31 -10.07
CA THR A 63 17.92 9.44 -9.68
C THR A 63 17.47 8.50 -8.56
N PRO A 64 17.57 7.17 -8.74
CA PRO A 64 17.32 6.19 -7.68
C PRO A 64 18.17 6.44 -6.43
N VAL A 65 17.64 6.08 -5.25
CA VAL A 65 18.25 6.38 -3.94
C VAL A 65 19.54 5.60 -3.70
N ASP A 66 19.61 4.37 -4.21
CA ASP A 66 20.74 3.45 -4.07
C ASP A 66 22.01 3.92 -4.78
N ILE A 67 21.87 4.71 -5.85
CA ILE A 67 23.01 5.28 -6.61
C ILE A 67 23.26 6.77 -6.34
N MET A 68 22.44 7.40 -5.50
CA MET A 68 22.53 8.83 -5.19
C MET A 68 23.52 9.08 -4.05
N SER A 69 24.22 10.22 -4.09
CA SER A 69 25.16 10.54 -3.01
C SER A 69 24.43 10.91 -1.72
N ALA A 70 25.03 10.59 -0.58
CA ALA A 70 24.48 10.93 0.73
C ALA A 70 24.37 12.45 0.97
N GLN A 71 25.16 13.26 0.27
CA GLN A 71 25.08 14.73 0.33
C GLN A 71 23.84 15.25 -0.37
N GLU A 72 23.56 14.76 -1.58
CA GLU A 72 22.36 15.15 -2.33
C GLU A 72 21.09 14.66 -1.62
N LEU A 73 21.11 13.46 -1.01
CA LEU A 73 19.97 12.93 -0.27
C LEU A 73 19.58 13.79 0.94
N ARG A 74 20.58 14.37 1.61
CA ARG A 74 20.40 15.23 2.79
C ARG A 74 20.29 16.71 2.44
N GLN A 75 20.28 17.06 1.15
CA GLN A 75 20.18 18.44 0.73
C GLN A 75 18.83 19.02 1.18
N GLN A 76 18.91 20.01 2.07
CA GLN A 76 17.74 20.73 2.56
C GLN A 76 17.35 21.85 1.59
N THR A 77 16.06 22.17 1.56
CA THR A 77 15.53 23.29 0.77
C THR A 77 14.99 24.37 1.69
N THR A 78 15.05 25.62 1.23
CA THR A 78 14.62 26.79 2.02
C THR A 78 13.12 26.79 2.31
N ASP A 79 12.33 26.15 1.44
CA ASP A 79 10.87 26.03 1.52
C ASP A 79 10.40 24.75 2.22
N GLN A 80 11.30 23.99 2.84
CA GLN A 80 10.94 22.73 3.46
C GLN A 80 9.96 22.91 4.63
N THR A 81 9.04 21.98 4.75
CA THR A 81 7.98 21.95 5.76
C THR A 81 8.10 20.71 6.64
N GLU A 82 7.44 20.74 7.79
CA GLU A 82 7.29 19.54 8.63
C GLU A 82 6.43 18.48 7.94
N LEU A 83 6.58 17.24 8.40
CA LEU A 83 5.81 16.10 7.95
C LEU A 83 4.30 16.39 8.09
N PRO A 84 3.50 16.27 7.02
CA PRO A 84 2.07 16.60 7.05
C PRO A 84 1.20 15.54 7.74
N TYR A 85 1.75 14.37 8.06
CA TYR A 85 1.00 13.25 8.62
C TYR A 85 1.05 13.26 10.15
N THR A 86 -0.11 13.03 10.77
CA THR A 86 -0.28 13.01 12.23
C THR A 86 -0.98 11.74 12.71
N GLY A 87 -0.98 11.52 14.03
CA GLY A 87 -1.78 10.48 14.68
C GLY A 87 -1.43 9.06 14.20
N ARG A 88 -2.45 8.29 13.80
CA ARG A 88 -2.32 6.88 13.37
C ARG A 88 -1.31 6.64 12.24
N ALA A 89 -0.97 7.64 11.45
CA ALA A 89 0.04 7.51 10.40
C ALA A 89 1.47 7.35 10.95
N LEU A 90 1.72 7.84 12.17
CA LEU A 90 3.01 7.76 12.85
C LEU A 90 3.19 6.47 13.66
N GLY A 91 2.11 5.70 13.84
CA GLY A 91 2.18 4.41 14.54
C GLY A 91 2.94 3.37 13.73
N ALA A 92 3.70 2.51 14.40
CA ALA A 92 4.45 1.43 13.75
C ALA A 92 3.55 0.32 13.16
N SER A 93 2.26 0.30 13.50
CA SER A 93 1.31 -0.75 13.11
C SER A 93 0.06 -0.19 12.44
N ILE A 94 -0.39 -0.84 11.35
CA ILE A 94 -1.72 -0.60 10.75
C ILE A 94 -2.84 -1.15 11.65
N GLY A 95 -2.52 -2.04 12.59
CA GLY A 95 -3.41 -2.53 13.66
C GLY A 95 -3.27 -1.70 14.94
N GLY A 96 -4.39 -1.18 15.44
CA GLY A 96 -4.45 -0.12 16.43
C GLY A 96 -3.71 -0.35 17.74
N THR A 97 -3.07 0.72 18.23
CA THR A 97 -3.00 0.96 19.66
C THR A 97 -4.36 1.49 20.09
N SER A 98 -5.08 0.64 20.82
CA SER A 98 -6.25 1.02 21.59
C SER A 98 -5.84 2.07 22.62
N ASP A 99 -6.21 3.31 22.36
CA ASP A 99 -6.48 4.24 23.45
C ASP A 99 -7.87 3.89 24.00
N GLY A 100 -7.90 3.29 25.19
CA GLY A 100 -9.03 3.36 26.13
C GLY A 100 -10.42 2.84 25.74
N GLY A 101 -10.60 1.86 24.84
CA GLY A 101 -11.94 1.33 24.54
C GLY A 101 -11.96 -0.10 24.04
N ALA A 102 -12.45 -1.02 24.88
CA ALA A 102 -12.92 -2.38 24.62
C ALA A 102 -12.31 -3.11 23.41
N GLY A 103 -11.39 -4.03 23.67
CA GLY A 103 -10.81 -4.93 22.67
C GLY A 103 -11.88 -5.70 21.89
N HIS A 104 -11.95 -5.47 20.59
CA HIS A 104 -12.61 -6.38 19.66
C HIS A 104 -11.67 -7.57 19.38
N GLN A 105 -11.61 -8.48 20.34
CA GLN A 105 -11.06 -9.82 20.13
C GLN A 105 -12.06 -10.58 19.25
N TYR A 106 -11.68 -10.86 17.99
CA TYR A 106 -12.45 -11.77 17.16
C TYR A 106 -12.25 -13.19 17.69
N PHE A 107 -13.07 -13.56 18.67
CA PHE A 107 -13.23 -14.94 19.11
C PHE A 107 -14.16 -15.64 18.13
N TYR A 108 -13.64 -16.62 17.38
CA TYR A 108 -14.47 -17.54 16.60
C TYR A 108 -15.20 -18.47 17.58
N ASP A 109 -16.32 -17.97 18.10
CA ASP A 109 -17.21 -18.75 18.95
C ASP A 109 -17.90 -19.83 18.09
N MET A 110 -17.51 -21.09 18.33
CA MET A 110 -18.11 -22.28 17.70
C MET A 110 -19.30 -22.81 18.51
N THR A 111 -19.83 -22.07 19.49
CA THR A 111 -21.02 -22.50 20.25
C THR A 111 -22.32 -21.99 19.60
N PRO A 112 -23.33 -22.86 19.38
CA PRO A 112 -24.60 -22.44 18.82
C PRO A 112 -25.48 -21.82 19.91
N ALA A 113 -25.25 -20.55 20.23
CA ALA A 113 -26.10 -19.82 21.16
C ALA A 113 -27.36 -19.27 20.45
N LYS A 114 -28.52 -19.81 20.84
CA LYS A 114 -29.85 -19.25 20.52
C LYS A 114 -29.94 -17.80 20.99
N GLN A 115 -30.01 -16.84 20.07
CA GLN A 115 -30.50 -15.49 20.37
C GLN A 115 -31.79 -15.24 19.59
N SER A 116 -32.88 -15.20 20.34
CA SER A 116 -34.15 -14.62 19.93
C SER A 116 -33.95 -13.13 19.68
N ARG A 117 -34.14 -12.69 18.43
CA ARG A 117 -34.36 -11.28 18.10
C ARG A 117 -35.60 -11.19 17.24
N ASP A 118 -36.67 -10.73 17.88
CA ASP A 118 -37.85 -10.18 17.22
C ASP A 118 -37.40 -9.09 16.25
N GLY A 119 -37.71 -9.31 14.97
CA GLY A 119 -37.28 -8.45 13.87
C GLY A 119 -37.76 -9.04 12.55
N ASN A 120 -39.05 -8.85 12.29
CA ASN A 120 -39.74 -9.30 11.09
C ASN A 120 -39.18 -8.58 9.84
N GLY A 121 -38.29 -9.26 9.12
CA GLY A 121 -37.79 -8.84 7.81
C GLY A 121 -36.80 -9.87 7.25
N PRO A 122 -36.97 -10.38 6.01
CA PRO A 122 -36.09 -11.42 5.48
C PRO A 122 -34.71 -10.81 5.15
N ARG A 123 -33.75 -10.99 6.07
CA ARG A 123 -32.33 -10.78 5.80
C ARG A 123 -31.85 -11.91 4.90
N GLU A 124 -31.62 -11.61 3.62
CA GLU A 124 -30.87 -12.49 2.72
C GLU A 124 -29.50 -12.78 3.36
N LYS A 125 -29.35 -14.00 3.88
CA LYS A 125 -28.06 -14.49 4.36
C LYS A 125 -27.17 -14.57 3.13
N ARG A 126 -26.22 -13.62 2.97
CA ARG A 126 -25.13 -13.75 2.01
C ARG A 126 -24.53 -15.15 2.18
N ALA A 127 -24.64 -15.96 1.13
CA ALA A 127 -24.07 -17.29 1.12
C ALA A 127 -22.58 -17.17 1.48
N ARG A 128 -22.10 -18.04 2.38
CA ARG A 128 -20.67 -18.17 2.62
C ARG A 128 -20.02 -18.56 1.29
N MET A 129 -19.05 -17.78 0.86
CA MET A 129 -18.25 -18.09 -0.32
C MET A 129 -17.40 -19.31 0.03
N GLU A 130 -17.68 -20.42 -0.64
CA GLU A 130 -16.92 -21.65 -0.48
C GLU A 130 -15.63 -21.51 -1.30
N PHE A 131 -14.48 -21.64 -0.64
CA PHE A 131 -13.19 -21.56 -1.32
C PHE A 131 -12.89 -22.91 -1.97
N ASP A 132 -12.92 -22.94 -3.30
CA ASP A 132 -12.50 -24.11 -4.07
C ASP A 132 -11.02 -23.99 -4.47
N GLN A 133 -10.17 -24.77 -3.80
CA GLN A 133 -8.74 -24.82 -4.09
C GLN A 133 -8.44 -25.31 -5.51
N GLY A 134 -9.30 -26.13 -6.12
CA GLY A 134 -9.15 -26.63 -7.49
C GLY A 134 -9.34 -25.55 -8.56
N SER A 135 -10.03 -24.47 -8.22
CA SER A 135 -10.25 -23.29 -9.08
C SER A 135 -9.25 -22.16 -8.83
N CYS A 136 -8.43 -22.26 -7.78
CA CYS A 136 -7.51 -21.19 -7.41
C CYS A 136 -6.30 -21.16 -8.35
N TRP A 137 -6.10 -20.03 -9.02
CA TRP A 137 -4.99 -19.85 -9.96
C TRP A 137 -3.63 -19.61 -9.30
N PHE A 138 -3.62 -19.26 -8.01
CA PHE A 138 -2.38 -19.07 -7.22
C PHE A 138 -1.97 -20.31 -6.43
N CYS A 139 -2.83 -21.31 -6.28
CA CYS A 139 -2.44 -22.51 -5.55
C CYS A 139 -1.65 -23.45 -6.47
N LEU A 140 -0.38 -23.73 -6.15
CA LEU A 140 0.44 -24.71 -6.89
C LEU A 140 -0.18 -26.12 -6.90
N ALA A 141 -1.02 -26.44 -5.91
CA ALA A 141 -1.78 -27.68 -5.83
C ALA A 141 -2.96 -27.74 -6.82
N SER A 142 -3.39 -26.61 -7.38
CA SER A 142 -4.49 -26.55 -8.33
C SER A 142 -4.09 -27.19 -9.66
N PRO A 143 -4.93 -28.02 -10.28
CA PRO A 143 -4.66 -28.57 -11.61
C PRO A 143 -4.69 -27.50 -12.71
N GLN A 144 -5.32 -26.35 -12.45
CA GLN A 144 -5.49 -25.25 -13.40
C GLN A 144 -4.36 -24.21 -13.35
N VAL A 145 -3.35 -24.41 -12.49
CA VAL A 145 -2.25 -23.45 -12.31
C VAL A 145 -1.38 -23.38 -13.57
N GLU A 146 -1.05 -22.15 -13.98
CA GLU A 146 -0.18 -21.90 -15.13
C GLU A 146 1.30 -22.06 -14.75
N LYS A 147 1.77 -23.31 -14.67
CA LYS A 147 3.12 -23.68 -14.22
C LYS A 147 4.25 -23.01 -14.99
N HIS A 148 4.00 -22.67 -16.26
CA HIS A 148 4.98 -22.03 -17.13
C HIS A 148 5.27 -20.56 -16.76
N LEU A 149 4.43 -19.93 -15.94
CA LEU A 149 4.69 -18.60 -15.40
C LEU A 149 5.56 -18.64 -14.14
N VAL A 150 5.77 -19.81 -13.53
CA VAL A 150 6.57 -19.94 -12.31
C VAL A 150 8.05 -19.87 -12.65
N ILE A 151 8.78 -18.97 -11.98
CA ILE A 151 10.20 -18.71 -12.18
C ILE A 151 11.03 -19.49 -11.14
N SER A 152 10.66 -19.39 -9.87
CA SER A 152 11.38 -20.03 -8.75
C SER A 152 10.44 -20.35 -7.60
N ILE A 153 10.69 -21.44 -6.88
CA ILE A 153 9.88 -21.91 -5.75
C ILE A 153 10.78 -21.99 -4.51
N GLY A 154 10.40 -21.28 -3.44
CA GLY A 154 11.01 -21.34 -2.11
C GLY A 154 10.24 -22.27 -1.17
N GLN A 155 10.54 -22.19 0.13
CA GLN A 155 9.85 -23.00 1.15
C GLN A 155 8.45 -22.49 1.48
N GLU A 156 8.29 -21.16 1.54
CA GLU A 156 7.05 -20.50 1.99
C GLU A 156 6.45 -19.56 0.93
N VAL A 157 7.15 -19.36 -0.19
CA VAL A 157 6.74 -18.47 -1.28
C VAL A 157 7.30 -18.96 -2.61
N TYR A 158 6.67 -18.56 -3.72
CA TYR A 158 7.18 -18.73 -5.07
C TYR A 158 7.07 -17.44 -5.89
N LEU A 159 7.97 -17.31 -6.88
CA LEU A 159 8.03 -16.22 -7.84
C LEU A 159 7.39 -16.66 -9.16
N ALA A 160 6.52 -15.83 -9.72
CA ALA A 160 5.89 -16.07 -11.01
C ALA A 160 5.77 -14.80 -11.85
N LEU A 161 5.65 -14.94 -13.17
CA LEU A 161 5.30 -13.86 -14.09
C LEU A 161 3.81 -13.53 -13.99
N ALA A 162 3.47 -12.24 -14.13
CA ALA A 162 2.09 -11.81 -14.20
C ALA A 162 1.46 -12.15 -15.57
N LYS A 163 0.22 -12.64 -15.57
CA LYS A 163 -0.57 -12.82 -16.80
C LYS A 163 -1.04 -11.47 -17.31
N GLY A 164 -0.30 -10.92 -18.26
CA GLY A 164 -0.46 -9.54 -18.72
C GLY A 164 0.32 -8.56 -17.85
N GLY A 165 1.65 -8.69 -17.86
CA GLY A 165 2.54 -7.74 -17.19
C GLY A 165 2.25 -6.29 -17.61
N LEU A 166 2.23 -5.36 -16.65
CA LEU A 166 2.05 -3.94 -16.94
C LEU A 166 3.31 -3.29 -17.51
N VAL A 167 4.47 -3.82 -17.12
CA VAL A 167 5.81 -3.35 -17.50
C VAL A 167 6.73 -4.54 -17.70
N ASP A 168 7.82 -4.33 -18.44
CA ASP A 168 8.86 -5.33 -18.62
C ASP A 168 9.47 -5.72 -17.26
N GLY A 169 9.53 -7.02 -16.99
CA GLY A 169 10.01 -7.54 -15.70
C GLY A 169 8.98 -7.56 -14.57
N HIS A 170 7.68 -7.38 -14.84
CA HIS A 170 6.64 -7.50 -13.81
C HIS A 170 6.53 -8.94 -13.27
N VAL A 171 6.89 -9.12 -12.00
CA VAL A 171 6.85 -10.40 -11.28
C VAL A 171 5.92 -10.34 -10.06
N LEU A 172 5.35 -11.49 -9.72
CA LEU A 172 4.49 -11.74 -8.56
C LEU A 172 5.25 -12.61 -7.55
N ILE A 173 5.17 -12.25 -6.27
CA ILE A 173 5.62 -13.09 -5.15
C ILE A 173 4.37 -13.58 -4.44
N LEU A 174 4.20 -14.90 -4.40
CA LEU A 174 2.98 -15.56 -3.93
C LEU A 174 3.34 -16.55 -2.81
N PRO A 175 2.52 -16.70 -1.76
CA PRO A 175 2.70 -17.71 -0.73
C PRO A 175 2.43 -19.12 -1.26
#